data_AF-A0A3Q3DKF1-F1
#
_entry.id   AF-A0A3Q3DKF1-F1
#
_cell.length_a   1.000
_cell.length_b   1.000
_cell.length_c   1.000
_cell.angle_alpha   90.00
_cell.angle_beta   90.00
_cell.angle_gamma   90.00
#
_symmetry.space_group_name_H-M   'P 1'
#
loop_
_entity.id
_entity.type
_entity.pdbx_description
1 polymer ?
#
loop_
_entity_poly.entity_id
_entity_poly.type
_entity_poly.pdbx_seq_one_letter_code
_entity_poly.pdbx_strand_id
1 'polypeptide(L)'
;MELSIRCAHEEDRLERLQVQLEDTKKAREDAYEKYVTSSDHHKSEYERKLRDELENIRLKTGQEIDNLQRTSREMYERENRNLREARDNAVLEKERAFAAERDTQSRYDQLLEQFRQLQLGTDSRVAQLSNQTKLHSFEAERAQLMKEETDKALAQCQVECEKLRKKLEVLTQEFYRLQTSSEKRTAELHAQNAEQASRLETYEKLEQELDQVTMQAAEIENEEEAERVLFSYGYGANVPTTARRRLQQSVHLARRVLQLERQNTSLRRDLERHQSQTGQISEELCAANQLLEQTQQPYSYLIETVRHKEGQINTLKQRVASLEDDVTSSLRKERTALLQVKNNMAADLERLLNHREVLVMMSLPSKV
;
A
#
# COMPACT_ATOMS: atom_id res chain seq x y z
N MET A 1 233.23 -28.31 -43.40
CA MET A 1 232.56 -27.24 -42.63
C MET A 1 231.31 -26.69 -43.33
N GLU A 2 231.12 -26.81 -44.65
CA GLU A 2 229.92 -26.30 -45.36
C GLU A 2 228.62 -27.11 -45.16
N LEU A 3 228.70 -28.42 -44.86
CA LEU A 3 227.51 -29.27 -44.66
C LEU A 3 226.78 -29.00 -43.34
N SER A 4 227.50 -28.55 -42.30
CA SER A 4 226.91 -28.27 -40.98
C SER A 4 226.04 -27.01 -40.98
N ILE A 5 226.35 -26.03 -41.84
CA ILE A 5 225.59 -24.78 -41.96
C ILE A 5 224.28 -25.02 -42.74
N ARG A 6 224.29 -25.92 -43.74
CA ARG A 6 223.07 -26.30 -44.48
C ARG A 6 222.10 -27.12 -43.63
N CYS A 7 222.57 -28.06 -42.80
CA CYS A 7 221.68 -28.78 -41.87
C CYS A 7 221.00 -27.84 -40.88
N ALA A 8 221.75 -26.92 -40.26
CA ALA A 8 221.18 -25.96 -39.32
C ALA A 8 220.14 -25.02 -39.97
N HIS A 9 220.34 -24.62 -41.24
CA HIS A 9 219.36 -23.81 -41.97
C HIS A 9 218.07 -24.56 -42.31
N GLU A 10 218.16 -25.85 -42.64
CA GLU A 10 216.98 -26.68 -42.91
C GLU A 10 216.25 -27.06 -41.61
N GLU A 11 216.94 -27.25 -40.50
CA GLU A 11 216.34 -27.42 -39.16
C GLU A 11 215.57 -26.17 -38.71
N ASP A 12 216.17 -24.99 -38.83
CA ASP A 12 215.52 -23.70 -38.57
C ASP A 12 214.28 -23.49 -39.44
N ARG A 13 214.34 -23.93 -40.70
CA ARG A 13 213.21 -23.84 -41.64
C ARG A 13 212.10 -24.83 -41.25
N LEU A 14 212.45 -26.02 -40.78
CA LEU A 14 211.50 -27.04 -40.36
C LEU A 14 210.82 -26.66 -39.04
N GLU A 15 211.54 -26.08 -38.09
CA GLU A 15 210.96 -25.50 -36.87
C GLU A 15 210.01 -24.35 -37.18
N ARG A 16 210.39 -23.42 -38.07
CA ARG A 16 209.49 -22.33 -38.51
C ARG A 16 208.23 -22.86 -39.19
N LEU A 17 208.35 -23.90 -40.02
CA LEU A 17 207.20 -24.55 -40.65
C LEU A 17 206.32 -25.31 -39.64
N GLN A 18 206.92 -25.92 -38.61
CA GLN A 18 206.16 -26.54 -37.52
C GLN A 18 205.40 -25.50 -36.70
N VAL A 19 206.03 -24.36 -36.35
CA VAL A 19 205.33 -23.25 -35.67
C VAL A 19 204.19 -22.71 -36.54
N GLN A 20 204.42 -22.48 -37.83
CA GLN A 20 203.35 -22.06 -38.75
C GLN A 20 202.23 -23.10 -38.88
N LEU A 21 202.55 -24.40 -38.86
CA LEU A 21 201.57 -25.47 -38.86
C LEU A 21 200.76 -25.49 -37.56
N GLU A 22 201.41 -25.27 -36.41
CA GLU A 22 200.71 -25.18 -35.12
C GLU A 22 199.85 -23.93 -35.02
N ASP A 23 200.33 -22.78 -35.48
CA ASP A 23 199.57 -21.53 -35.48
C ASP A 23 198.37 -21.61 -36.44
N THR A 24 198.52 -22.24 -37.60
CA THR A 24 197.40 -22.47 -38.53
C THR A 24 196.40 -23.50 -37.99
N LYS A 25 196.85 -24.53 -37.27
CA LYS A 25 195.96 -25.46 -36.57
C LYS A 25 195.20 -24.76 -35.44
N LYS A 26 195.87 -23.95 -34.62
CA LYS A 26 195.24 -23.13 -33.57
C LYS A 26 194.25 -22.13 -34.16
N ALA A 27 194.62 -21.41 -35.22
CA ALA A 27 193.71 -20.49 -35.89
C ALA A 27 192.48 -21.18 -36.46
N ARG A 28 192.63 -22.42 -36.97
CA ARG A 28 191.50 -23.24 -37.44
C ARG A 28 190.63 -23.72 -36.27
N GLU A 29 191.24 -24.16 -35.17
CA GLU A 29 190.53 -24.57 -33.95
C GLU A 29 189.75 -23.40 -33.36
N ASP A 30 190.37 -22.22 -33.22
CA ASP A 30 189.72 -20.98 -32.79
C ASP A 30 188.57 -20.58 -33.73
N ALA A 31 188.74 -20.73 -35.04
CA ALA A 31 187.68 -20.46 -36.01
C ALA A 31 186.53 -21.46 -35.90
N TYR A 32 186.83 -22.74 -35.65
CA TYR A 32 185.83 -23.78 -35.44
C TYR A 32 185.08 -23.58 -34.12
N GLU A 33 185.77 -23.26 -33.03
CA GLU A 33 185.15 -22.91 -31.75
C GLU A 33 184.24 -21.68 -31.88
N LYS A 34 184.69 -20.62 -32.58
CA LYS A 34 183.85 -19.45 -32.88
C LYS A 34 182.63 -19.81 -33.72
N TYR A 35 182.77 -20.71 -34.69
CA TYR A 35 181.65 -21.18 -35.50
C TYR A 35 180.66 -22.00 -34.66
N VAL A 36 181.13 -22.95 -33.85
CA VAL A 36 180.30 -23.79 -32.99
C VAL A 36 179.57 -22.94 -31.94
N THR A 37 180.29 -22.05 -31.25
CA THR A 37 179.70 -21.13 -30.26
C THR A 37 178.67 -20.18 -30.88
N SER A 38 178.96 -19.63 -32.07
CA SER A 38 177.99 -18.83 -32.82
C SER A 38 176.77 -19.66 -33.23
N SER A 39 176.97 -20.87 -33.75
CA SER A 39 175.87 -21.78 -34.15
C SER A 39 174.99 -22.15 -32.97
N ASP A 40 175.58 -22.51 -31.83
CA ASP A 40 174.86 -22.83 -30.59
C ASP A 40 174.14 -21.61 -30.01
N HIS A 41 174.75 -20.43 -30.11
CA HIS A 41 174.11 -19.17 -29.72
C HIS A 41 172.87 -18.89 -30.59
N HIS A 42 173.00 -18.93 -31.92
CA HIS A 42 171.87 -18.73 -32.84
C HIS A 42 170.77 -19.76 -32.60
N LYS A 43 171.13 -21.06 -32.47
CA LYS A 43 170.15 -22.12 -32.16
C LYS A 43 169.42 -21.84 -30.85
N SER A 44 170.15 -21.47 -29.79
CA SER A 44 169.57 -21.13 -28.50
C SER A 44 168.66 -19.91 -28.56
N GLU A 45 169.02 -18.89 -29.34
CA GLU A 45 168.17 -17.72 -29.57
C GLU A 45 166.91 -18.06 -30.36
N TYR A 46 167.01 -18.87 -31.41
CA TYR A 46 165.86 -19.33 -32.17
C TYR A 46 164.93 -20.19 -31.32
N GLU A 47 165.47 -21.12 -30.52
CA GLU A 47 164.68 -21.92 -29.57
C GLU A 47 164.05 -21.08 -28.46
N ARG A 48 164.71 -19.99 -28.04
CA ARG A 48 164.14 -19.04 -27.07
C ARG A 48 162.98 -18.27 -27.70
N LYS A 49 163.18 -17.68 -28.88
CA LYS A 49 162.12 -16.96 -29.62
C LYS A 49 160.93 -17.87 -29.92
N LEU A 50 161.18 -19.11 -30.36
CA LEU A 50 160.12 -20.08 -30.61
C LEU A 50 159.36 -20.43 -29.33
N ARG A 51 160.06 -20.58 -28.19
CA ARG A 51 159.40 -20.80 -26.89
C ARG A 51 158.55 -19.59 -26.48
N ASP A 52 159.09 -18.38 -26.61
CA ASP A 52 158.38 -17.14 -26.28
C ASP A 52 157.15 -16.96 -27.18
N GLU A 53 157.26 -17.27 -28.47
CA GLU A 53 156.14 -17.24 -29.42
C GLU A 53 155.06 -18.28 -29.07
N LEU A 54 155.46 -19.52 -28.76
CA LEU A 54 154.53 -20.57 -28.33
C LEU A 54 153.83 -20.20 -27.01
N GLU A 55 154.56 -19.60 -26.06
CA GLU A 55 153.99 -19.12 -24.80
C GLU A 55 153.03 -17.95 -25.03
N ASN A 56 153.39 -17.00 -25.88
CA ASN A 56 152.52 -15.89 -26.29
C ASN A 56 151.23 -16.40 -26.97
N ILE A 57 151.32 -17.39 -27.86
CA ILE A 57 150.15 -18.01 -28.49
C ILE A 57 149.28 -18.70 -27.43
N ARG A 58 149.88 -19.46 -26.52
CA ARG A 58 149.14 -20.13 -25.43
C ARG A 58 148.41 -19.11 -24.54
N LEU A 59 149.07 -18.03 -24.14
CA LEU A 59 148.48 -16.98 -23.30
C LEU A 59 147.34 -16.26 -24.02
N LYS A 60 147.54 -15.85 -25.28
CA LYS A 60 146.49 -15.22 -26.09
C LYS A 60 145.30 -16.15 -26.29
N THR A 61 145.54 -17.42 -26.62
CA THR A 61 144.48 -18.41 -26.80
C THR A 61 143.72 -18.64 -25.48
N GLY A 62 144.43 -18.71 -24.35
CA GLY A 62 143.81 -18.81 -23.02
C GLY A 62 142.92 -17.62 -22.70
N GLN A 63 143.43 -16.39 -22.92
CA GLN A 63 142.65 -15.17 -22.75
C GLN A 63 141.42 -15.11 -23.67
N GLU A 64 141.55 -15.53 -24.92
CA GLU A 64 140.43 -15.61 -25.86
C GLU A 64 139.39 -16.64 -25.40
N ILE A 65 139.81 -17.81 -24.94
CA ILE A 65 138.92 -18.83 -24.38
C ILE A 65 138.19 -18.28 -23.16
N ASP A 66 138.89 -17.64 -22.23
CA ASP A 66 138.29 -17.06 -21.02
C ASP A 66 137.30 -15.94 -21.37
N ASN A 67 137.65 -15.09 -22.33
CA ASN A 67 136.76 -14.04 -22.84
C ASN A 67 135.52 -14.61 -23.52
N LEU A 68 135.66 -15.66 -24.33
CA LEU A 68 134.53 -16.37 -24.96
C LEU A 68 133.63 -17.03 -23.92
N GLN A 69 134.22 -17.68 -22.91
CA GLN A 69 133.44 -18.26 -21.82
C GLN A 69 132.70 -17.20 -21.01
N ARG A 70 133.36 -16.08 -20.69
CA ARG A 70 132.74 -14.97 -19.96
C ARG A 70 131.59 -14.34 -20.75
N THR A 71 131.82 -14.00 -22.01
CA THR A 71 130.80 -13.40 -22.88
C THR A 71 129.62 -14.35 -23.10
N SER A 72 129.89 -15.64 -23.29
CA SER A 72 128.85 -16.67 -23.40
C SER A 72 128.01 -16.77 -22.11
N ARG A 73 128.64 -16.81 -20.93
CA ARG A 73 127.94 -16.79 -19.63
C ARG A 73 127.09 -15.52 -19.46
N GLU A 74 127.66 -14.34 -19.74
CA GLU A 74 126.93 -13.07 -19.64
C GLU A 74 125.74 -13.01 -20.60
N MET A 75 125.86 -13.56 -21.81
CA MET A 75 124.76 -13.67 -22.76
C MET A 75 123.66 -14.59 -22.24
N TYR A 76 124.00 -15.78 -21.74
CA TYR A 76 123.02 -16.69 -21.13
C TYR A 76 122.36 -16.09 -19.90
N GLU A 77 123.08 -15.36 -19.05
CA GLU A 77 122.51 -14.70 -17.88
C GLU A 77 121.56 -13.56 -18.25
N ARG A 78 121.88 -12.79 -19.30
CA ARG A 78 120.97 -11.77 -19.85
C ARG A 78 119.72 -12.42 -20.45
N GLU A 79 119.89 -13.46 -21.24
CA GLU A 79 118.77 -14.18 -21.84
C GLU A 79 117.87 -14.81 -20.77
N ASN A 80 118.45 -15.47 -19.76
CA ASN A 80 117.68 -16.02 -18.64
C ASN A 80 116.92 -14.94 -17.85
N ARG A 81 117.50 -13.75 -17.66
CA ARG A 81 116.80 -12.61 -17.04
C ARG A 81 115.65 -12.14 -17.92
N ASN A 82 115.89 -11.93 -19.20
CA ASN A 82 114.85 -11.51 -20.16
C ASN A 82 113.70 -12.53 -20.22
N LEU A 83 113.99 -13.83 -20.21
CA LEU A 83 112.97 -14.88 -20.21
C LEU A 83 112.15 -14.90 -18.92
N ARG A 84 112.78 -14.66 -17.76
CA ARG A 84 112.07 -14.56 -16.47
C ARG A 84 111.17 -13.33 -16.44
N GLU A 85 111.66 -12.18 -16.86
CA GLU A 85 110.88 -10.94 -16.94
C GLU A 85 109.71 -11.08 -17.93
N ALA A 86 109.94 -11.68 -19.10
CA ALA A 86 108.88 -11.95 -20.07
C ALA A 86 107.82 -12.90 -19.52
N ARG A 87 108.23 -13.97 -18.81
CA ARG A 87 107.30 -14.86 -18.10
C ARG A 87 106.49 -14.11 -17.05
N ASP A 88 107.14 -13.31 -16.21
CA ASP A 88 106.48 -12.58 -15.12
C ASP A 88 105.48 -11.54 -15.68
N ASN A 89 105.85 -10.84 -16.74
CA ASN A 89 104.95 -9.95 -17.46
C ASN A 89 103.75 -10.71 -18.04
N ALA A 90 103.97 -11.86 -18.68
CA ALA A 90 102.88 -12.68 -19.23
C ALA A 90 101.94 -13.21 -18.13
N VAL A 91 102.46 -13.56 -16.95
CA VAL A 91 101.63 -13.96 -15.79
C VAL A 91 100.80 -12.79 -15.29
N LEU A 92 101.40 -11.61 -15.15
CA LEU A 92 100.69 -10.40 -14.72
C LEU A 92 99.59 -10.00 -15.72
N GLU A 93 99.86 -10.09 -17.03
CA GLU A 93 98.86 -9.82 -18.06
C GLU A 93 97.73 -10.85 -18.03
N LYS A 94 98.04 -12.14 -17.83
CA LYS A 94 97.04 -13.19 -17.65
C LYS A 94 96.15 -12.92 -16.43
N GLU A 95 96.73 -12.54 -15.30
CA GLU A 95 95.97 -12.22 -14.08
C GLU A 95 95.06 -11.01 -14.28
N ARG A 96 95.55 -9.96 -14.96
CA ARG A 96 94.74 -8.79 -15.32
C ARG A 96 93.58 -9.16 -16.25
N ALA A 97 93.84 -9.98 -17.27
CA ALA A 97 92.81 -10.45 -18.19
C ALA A 97 91.75 -11.29 -17.47
N PHE A 98 92.16 -12.19 -16.57
CA PHE A 98 91.24 -13.01 -15.78
C PHE A 98 90.38 -12.19 -14.82
N ALA A 99 90.96 -11.16 -14.18
CA ALA A 99 90.20 -10.23 -13.34
C ALA A 99 89.15 -9.46 -14.17
N ALA A 100 89.54 -8.95 -15.35
CA ALA A 100 88.62 -8.28 -16.25
C ALA A 100 87.50 -9.20 -16.76
N GLU A 101 87.82 -10.45 -17.12
CA GLU A 101 86.85 -11.47 -17.50
C GLU A 101 85.83 -11.72 -16.38
N ARG A 102 86.32 -11.93 -15.16
CA ARG A 102 85.47 -12.16 -13.99
C ARG A 102 84.54 -10.97 -13.70
N ASP A 103 85.03 -9.75 -13.83
CA ASP A 103 84.23 -8.54 -13.66
C ASP A 103 83.16 -8.42 -14.76
N THR A 104 83.52 -8.71 -16.02
CA THR A 104 82.54 -8.71 -17.12
C THR A 104 81.48 -9.80 -16.96
N GLN A 105 81.86 -10.99 -16.49
CA GLN A 105 80.93 -12.08 -16.22
C GLN A 105 79.95 -11.70 -15.10
N SER A 106 80.44 -11.10 -14.01
CA SER A 106 79.58 -10.61 -12.92
C SER A 106 78.58 -9.56 -13.40
N ARG A 107 79.01 -8.62 -14.26
CA ARG A 107 78.12 -7.63 -14.87
C ARG A 107 77.09 -8.26 -15.80
N TYR A 108 77.49 -9.27 -16.57
CA TYR A 108 76.59 -10.02 -17.44
C TYR A 108 75.52 -10.76 -16.63
N ASP A 109 75.91 -11.45 -15.56
CA ASP A 109 74.99 -12.18 -14.69
C ASP A 109 73.99 -11.23 -14.01
N GLN A 110 74.44 -10.06 -13.55
CA GLN A 110 73.57 -9.01 -13.01
C GLN A 110 72.57 -8.49 -14.04
N LEU A 111 73.02 -8.22 -15.27
CA LEU A 111 72.15 -7.73 -16.34
C LEU A 111 71.11 -8.79 -16.74
N LEU A 112 71.50 -10.06 -16.76
CA LEU A 112 70.63 -11.18 -17.06
C LEU A 112 69.54 -11.36 -16.00
N GLU A 113 69.89 -11.19 -14.73
CA GLU A 113 68.92 -11.21 -13.63
C GLU A 113 67.93 -10.03 -13.71
N GLN A 114 68.43 -8.82 -13.98
CA GLN A 114 67.57 -7.64 -14.20
C GLN A 114 66.62 -7.85 -15.39
N PHE A 115 67.12 -8.42 -16.50
CA PHE A 115 66.31 -8.73 -17.67
C PHE A 115 65.19 -9.72 -17.32
N ARG A 116 65.50 -10.80 -16.58
CA ARG A 116 64.49 -11.78 -16.14
C ARG A 116 63.43 -11.15 -15.23
N GLN A 117 63.83 -10.30 -14.30
CA GLN A 117 62.90 -9.59 -13.41
C GLN A 117 61.97 -8.65 -14.20
N LEU A 118 62.51 -7.90 -15.15
CA LEU A 118 61.73 -7.04 -16.03
C LEU A 118 60.78 -7.85 -16.92
N GLN A 119 61.24 -8.98 -17.45
CA GLN A 119 60.41 -9.88 -18.26
C GLN A 119 59.22 -10.40 -17.44
N LEU A 120 59.47 -10.94 -16.24
CA LEU A 120 58.40 -11.42 -15.34
C LEU A 120 57.42 -10.30 -14.95
N GLY A 121 57.92 -9.11 -14.66
CA GLY A 121 57.09 -7.94 -14.36
C GLY A 121 56.20 -7.54 -15.54
N THR A 122 56.76 -7.58 -16.76
CA THR A 122 56.03 -7.27 -17.99
C THR A 122 54.97 -8.32 -18.28
N ASP A 123 55.30 -9.62 -18.18
CA ASP A 123 54.37 -10.72 -18.40
C ASP A 123 53.20 -10.67 -17.42
N SER A 124 53.49 -10.40 -16.14
CA SER A 124 52.46 -10.17 -15.11
C SER A 124 51.57 -8.99 -15.46
N ARG A 125 52.14 -7.87 -15.90
CA ARG A 125 51.36 -6.68 -16.29
C ARG A 125 50.50 -6.93 -17.52
N VAL A 126 51.02 -7.64 -18.52
CA VAL A 126 50.26 -8.04 -19.72
C VAL A 126 49.10 -8.96 -19.33
N ALA A 127 49.32 -9.94 -18.47
CA ALA A 127 48.27 -10.83 -17.98
C ALA A 127 47.16 -10.06 -17.22
N GLN A 128 47.55 -9.12 -16.35
CA GLN A 128 46.62 -8.25 -15.63
C GLN A 128 45.77 -7.40 -16.59
N LEU A 129 46.41 -6.71 -17.54
CA LEU A 129 45.72 -5.86 -18.52
C LEU A 129 44.79 -6.68 -19.41
N SER A 130 45.24 -7.85 -19.90
CA SER A 130 44.40 -8.77 -20.66
C SER A 130 43.16 -9.20 -19.88
N ASN A 131 43.30 -9.52 -18.59
CA ASN A 131 42.16 -9.88 -17.75
C ASN A 131 41.21 -8.70 -17.53
N GLN A 132 41.74 -7.50 -17.31
CA GLN A 132 40.92 -6.27 -17.21
C GLN A 132 40.14 -5.99 -18.49
N THR A 133 40.77 -6.13 -19.66
CA THR A 133 40.11 -5.96 -20.95
C THR A 133 38.97 -6.98 -21.14
N LYS A 134 39.17 -8.25 -20.76
CA LYS A 134 38.11 -9.27 -20.81
C LYS A 134 36.96 -8.96 -19.87
N LEU A 135 37.25 -8.48 -18.66
CA LEU A 135 36.20 -8.08 -17.72
C LEU A 135 35.36 -6.93 -18.30
N HIS A 136 36.02 -5.89 -18.81
CA HIS A 136 35.33 -4.76 -19.42
C HIS A 136 34.54 -5.15 -20.68
N SER A 137 35.01 -6.12 -21.48
CA SER A 137 34.22 -6.61 -22.61
C SER A 137 32.95 -7.32 -22.15
N PHE A 138 33.01 -8.16 -21.12
CA PHE A 138 31.81 -8.81 -20.55
C PHE A 138 30.84 -7.79 -19.92
N GLU A 139 31.36 -6.76 -19.24
CA GLU A 139 30.54 -5.68 -18.70
C GLU A 139 29.83 -4.89 -19.80
N ALA A 140 30.53 -4.61 -20.91
CA ALA A 140 29.97 -3.93 -22.07
C ALA A 140 28.89 -4.77 -22.76
N GLU A 141 29.13 -6.07 -22.97
CA GLU A 141 28.13 -7.00 -23.52
C GLU A 141 26.88 -7.06 -22.64
N ARG A 142 27.07 -7.17 -21.31
CA ARG A 142 25.94 -7.16 -20.36
C ARG A 142 25.16 -5.85 -20.42
N ALA A 143 25.85 -4.70 -20.46
CA ALA A 143 25.21 -3.40 -20.56
C ALA A 143 24.44 -3.24 -21.88
N GLN A 144 24.98 -3.77 -22.98
CA GLN A 144 24.31 -3.78 -24.28
C GLN A 144 23.02 -4.61 -24.26
N LEU A 145 23.07 -5.83 -23.71
CA LEU A 145 21.87 -6.68 -23.57
C LEU A 145 20.77 -5.99 -22.76
N MET A 146 21.13 -5.41 -21.60
CA MET A 146 20.19 -4.64 -20.78
C MET A 146 19.60 -3.45 -21.54
N LYS A 147 20.43 -2.72 -22.29
CA LYS A 147 19.96 -1.61 -23.12
C LYS A 147 18.93 -2.11 -24.16
N GLU A 148 19.23 -3.17 -24.88
CA GLU A 148 18.34 -3.74 -25.90
C GLU A 148 17.00 -4.21 -25.31
N GLU A 149 17.01 -4.79 -24.10
CA GLU A 149 15.79 -5.13 -23.36
C GLU A 149 14.99 -3.89 -22.96
N THR A 150 15.65 -2.85 -22.45
CA THR A 150 14.98 -1.58 -22.09
C THR A 150 14.41 -0.85 -23.30
N ASP A 151 15.10 -0.86 -24.43
CA ASP A 151 14.64 -0.25 -25.68
C ASP A 151 13.38 -0.98 -26.20
N LYS A 152 13.35 -2.31 -26.13
CA LYS A 152 12.16 -3.11 -26.47
C LYS A 152 10.98 -2.81 -25.56
N ALA A 153 11.20 -2.75 -24.24
CA ALA A 153 10.16 -2.41 -23.28
C ALA A 153 9.62 -0.99 -23.50
N LEU A 154 10.50 -0.01 -23.77
CA LEU A 154 10.11 1.35 -24.08
C LEU A 154 9.25 1.43 -25.35
N ALA A 155 9.64 0.73 -26.41
CA ALA A 155 8.87 0.68 -27.65
C ALA A 155 7.46 0.09 -27.43
N GLN A 156 7.34 -0.97 -26.61
CA GLN A 156 6.03 -1.53 -26.24
C GLN A 156 5.17 -0.51 -25.48
N CYS A 157 5.73 0.14 -24.45
CA CYS A 157 5.03 1.19 -23.69
C CYS A 157 4.60 2.36 -24.57
N GLN A 158 5.38 2.75 -25.58
CA GLN A 158 5.03 3.80 -26.53
C GLN A 158 3.81 3.40 -27.37
N VAL A 159 3.81 2.18 -27.93
CA VAL A 159 2.68 1.65 -28.71
C VAL A 159 1.41 1.57 -27.85
N GLU A 160 1.52 1.14 -26.59
CA GLU A 160 0.40 1.11 -25.65
C GLU A 160 -0.14 2.52 -25.35
N CYS A 161 0.75 3.49 -25.12
CA CYS A 161 0.37 4.89 -24.94
C CYS A 161 -0.39 5.43 -26.16
N GLU A 162 0.08 5.15 -27.38
CA GLU A 162 -0.62 5.56 -28.61
C GLU A 162 -2.00 4.92 -28.74
N LYS A 163 -2.11 3.62 -28.44
CA LYS A 163 -3.40 2.91 -28.44
C LYS A 163 -4.38 3.52 -27.45
N LEU A 164 -3.93 3.83 -26.23
CA LEU A 164 -4.75 4.46 -25.21
C LEU A 164 -5.17 5.88 -25.61
N ARG A 165 -4.26 6.67 -26.20
CA ARG A 165 -4.59 8.00 -26.75
C ARG A 165 -5.68 7.93 -27.82
N LYS A 166 -5.55 7.02 -28.80
CA LYS A 166 -6.57 6.81 -29.84
C LYS A 166 -7.90 6.36 -29.25
N LYS A 167 -7.89 5.46 -28.25
CA LYS A 167 -9.10 5.03 -27.56
C LYS A 167 -9.80 6.20 -26.85
N LEU A 168 -9.02 7.05 -26.18
CA LEU A 168 -9.54 8.23 -25.50
C LEU A 168 -10.16 9.21 -26.51
N GLU A 169 -9.50 9.47 -27.64
CA GLU A 169 -10.03 10.32 -28.70
C GLU A 169 -11.40 9.83 -29.22
N VAL A 170 -11.53 8.54 -29.53
CA VAL A 170 -12.80 7.95 -29.98
C VAL A 170 -13.87 8.04 -28.90
N LEU A 171 -13.55 7.71 -27.65
CA LEU A 171 -14.51 7.80 -26.54
C LEU A 171 -14.97 9.24 -26.30
N THR A 172 -14.07 10.21 -26.41
CA THR A 172 -14.42 11.64 -26.31
C THR A 172 -15.34 12.06 -27.44
N GLN A 173 -15.10 11.62 -28.68
CA GLN A 173 -16.00 11.91 -29.81
C GLN A 173 -17.40 11.30 -29.61
N GLU A 174 -17.48 10.04 -29.18
CA GLU A 174 -18.76 9.37 -28.90
C GLU A 174 -19.50 10.01 -27.73
N PHE A 175 -18.78 10.42 -26.68
CA PHE A 175 -19.35 11.15 -25.55
C PHE A 175 -20.01 12.44 -26.02
N TYR A 176 -19.31 13.27 -26.80
CA TYR A 176 -19.87 14.52 -27.31
C TYR A 176 -21.06 14.27 -28.25
N ARG A 177 -21.00 13.25 -29.12
CA ARG A 177 -22.14 12.87 -29.98
C ARG A 177 -23.36 12.50 -29.15
N LEU A 178 -23.19 11.66 -28.13
CA LEU A 178 -24.27 11.22 -27.26
C LEU A 178 -24.82 12.39 -26.43
N GLN A 179 -23.96 13.25 -25.91
CA GLN A 179 -24.35 14.46 -25.18
C GLN A 179 -25.22 15.35 -26.06
N THR A 180 -24.78 15.68 -27.28
CA THR A 180 -25.57 16.50 -28.22
C THR A 180 -26.89 15.83 -28.59
N SER A 181 -26.90 14.50 -28.81
CA SER A 181 -28.15 13.78 -29.09
C SER A 181 -29.12 13.81 -27.91
N SER A 182 -28.61 13.69 -26.69
CA SER A 182 -29.41 13.74 -25.46
C SER A 182 -29.99 15.13 -25.25
N GLU A 183 -29.18 16.17 -25.38
CA GLU A 183 -29.60 17.57 -25.30
C GLU A 183 -30.69 17.88 -26.32
N LYS A 184 -30.53 17.45 -27.58
CA LYS A 184 -31.56 17.57 -28.61
C LYS A 184 -32.87 16.91 -28.22
N ARG A 185 -32.83 15.66 -27.76
CA ARG A 185 -34.03 14.93 -27.34
C ARG A 185 -34.71 15.59 -26.13
N THR A 186 -33.91 16.14 -25.22
CA THR A 186 -34.42 16.86 -24.04
C THR A 186 -35.12 18.15 -24.47
N ALA A 187 -34.54 18.91 -25.39
CA ALA A 187 -35.14 20.10 -25.97
C ALA A 187 -36.44 19.78 -26.75
N GLU A 188 -36.46 18.70 -27.53
CA GLU A 188 -37.65 18.21 -28.25
C GLU A 188 -38.77 17.84 -27.27
N LEU A 189 -38.47 17.10 -26.20
CA LEU A 189 -39.44 16.73 -25.18
C LEU A 189 -39.97 17.96 -24.41
N HIS A 190 -39.10 18.92 -24.09
CA HIS A 190 -39.52 20.18 -23.47
C HIS A 190 -40.44 20.99 -24.40
N ALA A 191 -40.12 21.08 -25.69
CA ALA A 191 -40.98 21.74 -26.67
C ALA A 191 -42.36 21.07 -26.78
N GLN A 192 -42.39 19.73 -26.86
CA GLN A 192 -43.65 18.98 -26.87
C GLN A 192 -44.45 19.19 -25.59
N ASN A 193 -43.80 19.17 -24.43
CA ASN A 193 -44.50 19.35 -23.16
C ASN A 193 -45.06 20.77 -23.01
N ALA A 194 -44.31 21.79 -23.46
CA ALA A 194 -44.80 23.16 -23.51
C ALA A 194 -45.99 23.32 -24.46
N GLU A 195 -45.94 22.67 -25.63
CA GLU A 195 -47.08 22.65 -26.56
C GLU A 195 -48.30 21.98 -25.94
N GLN A 196 -48.16 20.81 -25.32
CA GLN A 196 -49.27 20.13 -24.63
C GLN A 196 -49.83 20.96 -23.47
N ALA A 197 -48.97 21.59 -22.67
CA ALA A 197 -49.38 22.48 -21.60
C ALA A 197 -50.20 23.66 -22.14
N SER A 198 -49.77 24.28 -23.25
CA SER A 198 -50.54 25.36 -23.88
C SER A 198 -51.90 24.88 -24.42
N ARG A 199 -51.96 23.67 -24.98
CA ARG A 199 -53.22 23.07 -25.44
C ARG A 199 -54.16 22.79 -24.26
N LEU A 200 -53.65 22.21 -23.17
CA LEU A 200 -54.42 21.99 -21.96
C LEU A 200 -54.95 23.29 -21.39
N GLU A 201 -54.12 24.34 -21.30
CA GLU A 201 -54.57 25.66 -20.85
C GLU A 201 -55.72 26.21 -21.73
N THR A 202 -55.67 26.01 -23.04
CA THR A 202 -56.79 26.40 -23.92
C THR A 202 -58.06 25.58 -23.66
N TYR A 203 -57.94 24.27 -23.43
CA TYR A 203 -59.09 23.42 -23.10
C TYR A 203 -59.68 23.77 -21.73
N GLU A 204 -58.85 24.01 -20.72
CA GLU A 204 -59.28 24.43 -19.38
C GLU A 204 -60.02 25.77 -19.42
N LYS A 205 -59.54 26.75 -20.21
CA LYS A 205 -60.25 28.01 -20.43
C LYS A 205 -61.60 27.80 -21.11
N LEU A 206 -61.65 26.98 -22.15
CA LEU A 206 -62.90 26.62 -22.84
C LEU A 206 -63.87 25.92 -21.89
N GLU A 207 -63.40 25.00 -21.04
CA GLU A 207 -64.23 24.34 -20.02
C GLU A 207 -64.78 25.36 -19.01
N GLN A 208 -63.96 26.28 -18.51
CA GLN A 208 -64.42 27.34 -17.61
C GLN A 208 -65.47 28.25 -18.26
N GLU A 209 -65.30 28.61 -19.53
CA GLU A 209 -66.28 29.37 -20.30
C GLU A 209 -67.59 28.58 -20.46
N LEU A 210 -67.52 27.29 -20.77
CA LEU A 210 -68.69 26.42 -20.90
C LEU A 210 -69.44 26.23 -19.57
N ASP A 211 -68.72 26.10 -18.47
CA ASP A 211 -69.31 26.03 -17.13
C ASP A 211 -70.05 27.33 -16.78
N GLN A 212 -69.46 28.49 -17.09
CA GLN A 212 -70.11 29.78 -16.89
C GLN A 212 -71.40 29.91 -17.72
N VAL A 213 -71.36 29.52 -19.00
CA VAL A 213 -72.54 29.52 -19.88
C VAL A 213 -73.62 28.57 -19.35
N THR A 214 -73.22 27.39 -18.87
CA THR A 214 -74.14 26.40 -18.29
C THR A 214 -74.83 26.95 -17.04
N MET A 215 -74.07 27.60 -16.16
CA MET A 215 -74.60 28.24 -14.95
C MET A 215 -75.57 29.38 -15.30
N GLN A 216 -75.19 30.28 -16.21
CA GLN A 216 -76.05 31.39 -16.67
C GLN A 216 -77.35 30.85 -17.30
N ALA A 217 -77.26 29.83 -18.15
CA ALA A 217 -78.43 29.20 -18.75
C ALA A 217 -79.29 28.45 -17.72
N ALA A 218 -78.70 27.95 -16.64
CA ALA A 218 -79.42 27.24 -15.58
C ALA A 218 -80.18 28.18 -14.63
N GLU A 219 -79.72 29.43 -14.47
CA GLU A 219 -80.37 30.44 -13.63
C GLU A 219 -81.63 31.06 -14.26
N ILE A 220 -81.71 31.07 -15.59
CA ILE A 220 -82.85 31.62 -16.34
C ILE A 220 -84.06 30.69 -16.23
N GLU A 221 -85.20 31.19 -15.76
CA GLU A 221 -86.38 30.34 -15.54
C GLU A 221 -87.10 29.97 -16.85
N ASN A 222 -87.04 30.84 -17.86
CA ASN A 222 -87.64 30.61 -19.18
C ASN A 222 -86.74 29.73 -20.08
N GLU A 223 -87.29 28.60 -20.54
CA GLU A 223 -86.57 27.60 -21.33
C GLU A 223 -86.17 28.14 -22.72
N GLU A 224 -87.04 28.92 -23.38
CA GLU A 224 -86.73 29.55 -24.68
C GLU A 224 -85.63 30.61 -24.59
N GLU A 225 -85.53 31.29 -23.44
CA GLU A 225 -84.56 32.36 -23.21
C GLU A 225 -83.19 31.80 -22.82
N ALA A 226 -83.15 30.68 -22.11
CA ALA A 226 -81.91 29.95 -21.88
C ALA A 226 -81.39 29.24 -23.12
N GLU A 227 -82.27 28.76 -24.00
CA GLU A 227 -81.85 28.31 -25.33
C GLU A 227 -81.23 29.45 -26.14
N ARG A 228 -81.72 30.69 -26.01
CA ARG A 228 -81.08 31.87 -26.64
C ARG A 228 -79.72 32.20 -26.05
N VAL A 229 -79.54 32.10 -24.73
CA VAL A 229 -78.23 32.29 -24.08
C VAL A 229 -77.24 31.22 -24.53
N LEU A 230 -77.65 29.95 -24.58
CA LEU A 230 -76.82 28.89 -25.16
C LEU A 230 -76.49 29.19 -26.63
N PHE A 231 -77.46 29.68 -27.40
CA PHE A 231 -77.27 30.02 -28.81
C PHE A 231 -76.32 31.22 -29.03
N SER A 232 -76.35 32.24 -28.17
CA SER A 232 -75.49 33.43 -28.28
C SER A 232 -74.00 33.14 -28.08
N TYR A 233 -73.67 32.07 -27.34
CA TYR A 233 -72.31 31.56 -27.21
C TYR A 233 -71.93 30.57 -28.33
N GLY A 234 -72.66 30.56 -29.46
CA GLY A 234 -72.29 29.83 -30.68
C GLY A 234 -72.74 28.37 -30.74
N TYR A 235 -73.49 27.91 -29.74
CA TYR A 235 -73.86 26.50 -29.58
C TYR A 235 -74.84 25.96 -30.65
N GLY A 236 -75.60 26.85 -31.30
CA GLY A 236 -76.62 26.44 -32.27
C GLY A 236 -76.15 26.27 -33.71
N ALA A 237 -74.96 26.77 -34.06
CA ALA A 237 -74.50 26.80 -35.46
C ALA A 237 -73.40 25.76 -35.78
N ASN A 238 -72.44 25.52 -34.88
CA ASN A 238 -71.20 24.80 -35.22
C ASN A 238 -70.79 23.66 -34.24
N VAL A 239 -71.65 23.26 -33.30
CA VAL A 239 -71.34 22.21 -32.31
C VAL A 239 -71.87 20.84 -32.76
N PRO A 240 -71.05 19.76 -32.75
CA PRO A 240 -71.50 18.41 -33.07
C PRO A 240 -72.74 18.00 -32.26
N THR A 241 -73.68 17.30 -32.91
CA THR A 241 -74.99 16.95 -32.31
C THR A 241 -74.90 16.17 -31.00
N THR A 242 -73.83 15.40 -30.78
CA THR A 242 -73.55 14.68 -29.54
C THR A 242 -73.11 15.60 -28.39
N ALA A 243 -72.22 16.55 -28.65
CA ALA A 243 -71.86 17.59 -27.69
C ALA A 243 -73.05 18.51 -27.39
N ARG A 244 -73.86 18.80 -28.42
CA ARG A 244 -75.12 19.54 -28.31
C ARG A 244 -76.13 18.88 -27.36
N ARG A 245 -76.20 17.55 -27.39
CA ARG A 245 -77.10 16.80 -26.50
C ARG A 245 -76.57 16.75 -25.07
N ARG A 246 -75.26 16.61 -24.88
CA ARG A 246 -74.63 16.53 -23.55
C ARG A 246 -74.76 17.83 -22.77
N LEU A 247 -74.47 18.98 -23.36
CA LEU A 247 -74.56 20.23 -22.62
C LEU A 247 -76.01 20.67 -22.38
N GLN A 248 -76.97 20.34 -23.25
CA GLN A 248 -78.41 20.46 -22.91
C GLN A 248 -78.76 19.64 -21.65
N GLN A 249 -78.30 18.38 -21.58
CA GLN A 249 -78.50 17.55 -20.39
C GLN A 249 -77.82 18.16 -19.16
N SER A 250 -76.58 18.68 -19.28
CA SER A 250 -75.88 19.37 -18.20
C SER A 250 -76.65 20.59 -17.69
N VAL A 251 -77.21 21.40 -18.60
CA VAL A 251 -78.04 22.56 -18.24
C VAL A 251 -79.33 22.13 -17.53
N HIS A 252 -80.03 21.12 -18.03
CA HIS A 252 -81.22 20.60 -17.35
C HIS A 252 -80.92 20.04 -15.95
N LEU A 253 -79.79 19.34 -15.80
CA LEU A 253 -79.33 18.86 -14.51
C LEU A 253 -78.99 20.03 -13.57
N ALA A 254 -78.24 21.03 -14.04
CA ALA A 254 -77.89 22.23 -13.28
C ALA A 254 -79.15 22.98 -12.82
N ARG A 255 -80.15 23.15 -13.70
CA ARG A 255 -81.48 23.72 -13.36
C ARG A 255 -82.17 22.93 -12.27
N ARG A 256 -82.22 21.60 -12.41
CA ARG A 256 -82.87 20.72 -11.44
C ARG A 256 -82.20 20.80 -10.07
N VAL A 257 -80.86 20.85 -10.05
CA VAL A 257 -80.08 21.02 -8.82
C VAL A 257 -80.39 22.38 -8.18
N LEU A 258 -80.32 23.48 -8.93
CA LEU A 258 -80.67 24.82 -8.43
C LEU A 258 -82.10 24.88 -7.88
N GLN A 259 -83.07 24.26 -8.55
CA GLN A 259 -84.44 24.18 -8.07
C GLN A 259 -84.54 23.40 -6.75
N LEU A 260 -83.88 22.24 -6.67
CA LEU A 260 -83.83 21.43 -5.46
C LEU A 260 -83.11 22.13 -4.31
N GLU A 261 -82.08 22.92 -4.59
CA GLU A 261 -81.39 23.77 -3.61
C GLU A 261 -82.29 24.90 -3.11
N ARG A 262 -83.01 25.59 -3.99
CA ARG A 262 -84.03 26.59 -3.61
C ARG A 262 -85.12 25.96 -2.73
N GLN A 263 -85.60 24.77 -3.07
CA GLN A 263 -86.57 24.03 -2.25
C GLN A 263 -85.98 23.56 -0.92
N ASN A 264 -84.74 23.08 -0.90
CA ASN A 264 -84.06 22.69 0.35
C ASN A 264 -83.87 23.89 1.28
N THR A 265 -83.46 25.02 0.74
CA THR A 265 -83.27 26.25 1.52
C THR A 265 -84.60 26.78 2.06
N SER A 266 -85.71 26.71 1.31
CA SER A 266 -87.04 27.06 1.84
C SER A 266 -87.49 26.07 2.92
N LEU A 267 -87.37 24.76 2.67
CA LEU A 267 -87.75 23.72 3.64
C LEU A 267 -86.92 23.80 4.93
N ARG A 268 -85.62 24.11 4.85
CA ARG A 268 -84.77 24.32 6.02
C ARG A 268 -85.22 25.52 6.84
N ARG A 269 -85.57 26.64 6.20
CA ARG A 269 -86.12 27.82 6.90
C ARG A 269 -87.45 27.50 7.57
N ASP A 270 -88.32 26.73 6.92
CA ASP A 270 -89.61 26.34 7.51
C ASP A 270 -89.43 25.33 8.65
N LEU A 271 -88.46 24.42 8.54
CA LEU A 271 -88.07 23.52 9.63
C LEU A 271 -87.58 24.30 10.85
N GLU A 272 -86.67 25.27 10.67
CA GLU A 272 -86.19 26.14 11.74
C GLU A 272 -87.34 26.92 12.40
N ARG A 273 -88.29 27.45 11.61
CA ARG A 273 -89.50 28.09 12.14
C ARG A 273 -90.33 27.13 12.99
N HIS A 274 -90.62 25.94 12.48
CA HIS A 274 -91.40 24.95 13.25
C HIS A 274 -90.68 24.47 14.51
N GLN A 275 -89.36 24.31 14.47
CA GLN A 275 -88.56 23.99 15.66
C GLN A 275 -88.65 25.09 16.71
N SER A 276 -88.55 26.36 16.30
CA SER A 276 -88.70 27.49 17.23
C SER A 276 -90.09 27.58 17.87
N GLN A 277 -91.15 27.36 17.09
CA GLN A 277 -92.53 27.31 17.60
C GLN A 277 -92.77 26.13 18.54
N THR A 278 -92.23 24.95 18.20
CA THR A 278 -92.32 23.76 19.06
C THR A 278 -91.59 23.99 20.38
N GLY A 279 -90.44 24.66 20.35
CA GLY A 279 -89.71 25.10 21.55
C GLY A 279 -90.58 25.98 22.45
N GLN A 280 -91.18 27.04 21.89
CA GLN A 280 -92.07 27.94 22.64
C GLN A 280 -93.26 27.21 23.28
N ILE A 281 -93.97 26.36 22.52
CA ILE A 281 -95.10 25.58 23.03
C ILE A 281 -94.65 24.62 24.13
N SER A 282 -93.47 24.01 24.01
CA SER A 282 -92.94 23.11 25.04
C SER A 282 -92.59 23.84 26.34
N GLU A 283 -92.08 25.07 26.26
CA GLU A 283 -91.83 25.93 27.42
C GLU A 283 -93.14 26.34 28.10
N GLU A 284 -94.15 26.74 27.31
CA GLU A 284 -95.50 27.06 27.81
C GLU A 284 -96.16 25.86 28.50
N LEU A 285 -96.04 24.66 27.92
CA LEU A 285 -96.55 23.42 28.51
C LEU A 285 -95.85 23.09 29.84
N CYS A 286 -94.53 23.29 29.90
CA CYS A 286 -93.75 23.09 31.12
C CYS A 286 -94.21 24.04 32.23
N ALA A 287 -94.40 25.32 31.92
CA ALA A 287 -94.90 26.31 32.86
C ALA A 287 -96.32 25.99 33.36
N ALA A 288 -97.22 25.55 32.47
CA ALA A 288 -98.57 25.15 32.83
C ALA A 288 -98.59 23.90 33.73
N ASN A 289 -97.75 22.90 33.45
CA ASN A 289 -97.63 21.70 34.29
C ASN A 289 -97.05 22.01 35.67
N GLN A 290 -96.05 22.90 35.77
CA GLN A 290 -95.52 23.34 37.07
C GLN A 290 -96.58 24.06 37.92
N LEU A 291 -97.41 24.90 37.29
CA LEU A 291 -98.52 25.57 37.98
C LEU A 291 -99.56 24.58 38.49
N LEU A 292 -99.86 23.54 37.71
CA LEU A 292 -100.79 22.48 38.10
C LEU A 292 -100.27 21.70 39.32
N GLU A 293 -99.00 21.32 39.36
CA GLU A 293 -98.40 20.63 40.51
C GLU A 293 -98.50 21.46 41.80
N GLN A 294 -98.25 22.77 41.73
CA GLN A 294 -98.38 23.66 42.89
C GLN A 294 -99.81 23.70 43.44
N THR A 295 -100.82 23.63 42.57
CA THR A 295 -102.23 23.65 43.01
C THR A 295 -102.69 22.34 43.65
N GLN A 296 -102.08 21.19 43.34
CA GLN A 296 -102.51 19.89 43.89
C GLN A 296 -101.95 19.57 45.28
N GLN A 297 -100.82 20.17 45.68
CA GLN A 297 -100.18 19.88 46.97
C GLN A 297 -101.06 20.17 48.22
N PRO A 298 -101.81 21.28 48.32
CA PRO A 298 -102.68 21.54 49.48
C PRO A 298 -103.88 20.59 49.57
N TYR A 299 -104.42 20.16 48.43
CA TYR A 299 -105.55 19.22 48.38
C TYR A 299 -105.13 17.80 48.77
N SER A 300 -103.96 17.34 48.32
CA SER A 300 -103.44 16.01 48.69
C SER A 300 -103.20 15.89 50.20
N TYR A 301 -102.63 16.92 50.83
CA TYR A 301 -102.39 16.92 52.28
C TYR A 301 -103.69 16.95 53.11
N LEU A 302 -104.71 17.66 52.63
CA LEU A 302 -106.02 17.73 53.29
C LEU A 302 -106.78 16.38 53.19
N ILE A 303 -106.70 15.70 52.05
CA ILE A 303 -107.33 14.39 51.85
C ILE A 303 -106.71 13.33 52.78
N GLU A 304 -105.39 13.34 52.97
CA GLU A 304 -104.70 12.42 53.88
C GLU A 304 -105.08 12.66 55.35
N THR A 305 -105.20 13.93 55.77
CA THR A 305 -105.62 14.26 57.14
C THR A 305 -107.08 13.88 57.42
N VAL A 306 -107.98 14.03 56.44
CA VAL A 306 -109.37 13.57 56.54
C VAL A 306 -109.44 12.05 56.69
N ARG A 307 -108.71 11.28 55.86
CA ARG A 307 -108.68 9.82 55.96
C ARG A 307 -108.18 9.32 57.33
N HIS A 308 -107.18 9.99 57.91
CA HIS A 308 -106.69 9.62 59.24
C HIS A 308 -107.73 9.85 60.34
N LYS A 309 -108.47 10.97 60.27
CA LYS A 309 -109.56 11.29 61.20
C LYS A 309 -110.73 10.31 61.07
N GLU A 310 -111.10 9.92 59.84
CA GLU A 310 -112.14 8.93 59.59
C GLU A 310 -111.79 7.53 60.16
N GLY A 311 -110.52 7.13 60.05
CA GLY A 311 -110.02 5.89 60.65
C GLY A 311 -110.17 5.86 62.18
N GLN A 312 -109.88 6.96 62.87
CA GLN A 312 -110.04 7.08 64.33
C GLN A 312 -111.52 7.06 64.76
N ILE A 313 -112.43 7.62 63.96
CA ILE A 313 -113.86 7.59 64.24
C ILE A 313 -114.41 6.16 64.18
N ASN A 314 -113.97 5.38 63.19
CA ASN A 314 -114.46 4.00 63.02
C ASN A 314 -114.05 3.07 64.17
N THR A 315 -112.82 3.20 64.68
CA THR A 315 -112.37 2.40 65.85
C THR A 315 -113.13 2.75 67.12
N LEU A 316 -113.44 4.03 67.34
CA LEU A 316 -114.28 4.46 68.47
C LEU A 316 -115.72 3.94 68.34
N LYS A 317 -116.32 3.99 67.15
CA LYS A 317 -117.67 3.46 66.89
C LYS A 317 -117.79 1.96 67.17
N GLN A 318 -116.81 1.16 66.76
CA GLN A 318 -116.80 -0.28 67.02
C GLN A 318 -116.78 -0.60 68.52
N ARG A 319 -116.05 0.20 69.31
CA ARG A 319 -115.94 0.01 70.75
C ARG A 319 -117.20 0.39 71.52
N VAL A 320 -117.97 1.37 71.01
CA VAL A 320 -119.29 1.71 71.54
C VAL A 320 -120.28 0.57 71.24
N ALA A 321 -120.32 0.07 70.01
CA ALA A 321 -121.23 -1.00 69.61
C ALA A 321 -121.02 -2.28 70.43
N SER A 322 -119.77 -2.68 70.72
CA SER A 322 -119.50 -3.85 71.56
C SER A 322 -119.99 -3.69 73.00
N LEU A 323 -119.90 -2.49 73.56
CA LEU A 323 -120.38 -2.21 74.92
C LEU A 323 -121.92 -2.19 75.00
N GLU A 324 -122.60 -1.72 73.95
CA GLU A 324 -124.06 -1.73 73.86
C GLU A 324 -124.64 -3.15 73.76
N ASP A 325 -123.99 -4.05 73.00
CA ASP A 325 -124.39 -5.47 72.89
C ASP A 325 -124.23 -6.23 74.22
N ASP A 326 -123.15 -5.97 74.97
CA ASP A 326 -122.92 -6.60 76.28
C ASP A 326 -123.99 -6.20 77.31
N VAL A 327 -124.37 -4.91 77.35
CA VAL A 327 -125.39 -4.39 78.26
C VAL A 327 -126.79 -4.90 77.89
N THR A 328 -127.13 -4.93 76.61
CA THR A 328 -128.45 -5.40 76.18
C THR A 328 -128.64 -6.91 76.35
N SER A 329 -127.58 -7.71 76.20
CA SER A 329 -127.67 -9.16 76.38
C SER A 329 -127.80 -9.58 77.85
N SER A 330 -127.14 -8.88 78.79
CA SER A 330 -127.20 -9.20 80.21
C SER A 330 -128.56 -8.86 80.83
N LEU A 331 -129.08 -7.65 80.54
CA LEU A 331 -130.36 -7.18 81.05
C LEU A 331 -131.55 -7.98 80.49
N ARG A 332 -131.46 -8.45 79.23
CA ARG A 332 -132.50 -9.32 78.66
C ARG A 332 -132.57 -10.68 79.36
N LYS A 333 -131.42 -11.29 79.67
CA LYS A 333 -131.35 -12.59 80.36
C LYS A 333 -131.94 -12.52 81.78
N GLU A 334 -131.60 -11.48 82.54
CA GLU A 334 -132.16 -11.27 83.88
C GLU A 334 -133.68 -11.05 83.86
N ARG A 335 -134.17 -10.24 82.93
CA ARG A 335 -135.62 -9.98 82.79
C ARG A 335 -136.40 -11.26 82.44
N THR A 336 -135.86 -12.11 81.56
CA THR A 336 -136.53 -13.38 81.20
C THR A 336 -136.57 -14.36 82.38
N ALA A 337 -135.51 -14.44 83.19
CA ALA A 337 -135.47 -15.31 84.36
C ALA A 337 -136.52 -14.89 85.41
N LEU A 338 -136.65 -13.59 85.68
CA LEU A 338 -137.64 -13.05 86.62
C LEU A 338 -139.09 -13.30 86.18
N LEU A 339 -139.36 -13.20 84.87
CA LEU A 339 -140.68 -13.50 84.31
C LEU A 339 -141.05 -14.99 84.44
N GLN A 340 -140.07 -15.88 84.29
CA GLN A 340 -140.28 -17.33 84.40
C GLN A 340 -140.64 -17.74 85.83
N VAL A 341 -139.96 -17.16 86.83
CA VAL A 341 -140.26 -17.39 88.25
C VAL A 341 -141.67 -16.90 88.60
N LYS A 342 -142.07 -15.72 88.11
CA LYS A 342 -143.42 -15.18 88.33
C LYS A 342 -144.50 -16.13 87.78
N ASN A 343 -144.33 -16.63 86.57
CA ASN A 343 -145.34 -17.47 85.91
C ASN A 343 -145.50 -18.83 86.59
N ASN A 344 -144.41 -19.42 87.09
CA ASN A 344 -144.47 -20.69 87.80
C ASN A 344 -145.25 -20.57 89.12
N MET A 345 -145.08 -19.46 89.84
CA MET A 345 -145.83 -19.23 91.08
C MET A 345 -147.34 -19.00 90.82
N ALA A 346 -147.69 -18.39 89.70
CA ALA A 346 -149.09 -18.23 89.29
C ALA A 346 -149.76 -19.59 88.99
N ALA A 347 -149.02 -20.51 88.35
CA ALA A 347 -149.52 -21.86 88.06
C ALA A 347 -149.75 -22.70 89.33
N ASP A 348 -148.95 -22.51 90.38
CA ASP A 348 -149.15 -23.21 91.65
C ASP A 348 -150.38 -22.71 92.42
N LEU A 349 -150.72 -21.43 92.30
CA LEU A 349 -151.94 -20.86 92.88
C LEU A 349 -153.21 -21.40 92.21
N GLU A 350 -153.21 -21.60 90.90
CA GLU A 350 -154.35 -22.19 90.18
C GLU A 350 -154.60 -23.65 90.57
N ARG A 351 -153.55 -24.44 90.82
CA ARG A 351 -153.70 -25.86 91.18
C ARG A 351 -154.40 -26.07 92.52
N LEU A 352 -154.16 -25.18 93.49
CA LEU A 352 -154.77 -25.33 94.82
C LEU A 352 -156.22 -24.87 94.87
N LEU A 353 -156.59 -23.89 94.05
CA LEU A 353 -157.99 -23.46 93.94
C LEU A 353 -158.88 -24.56 93.34
N ASN A 354 -158.38 -25.30 92.34
CA ASN A 354 -159.13 -26.40 91.75
C ASN A 354 -159.34 -27.59 92.71
N HIS A 355 -158.47 -27.78 93.72
CA HIS A 355 -158.72 -28.80 94.75
C HIS A 355 -159.91 -28.47 95.66
N ARG A 356 -160.35 -27.21 95.69
CA ARG A 356 -161.51 -26.78 96.47
C ARG A 356 -162.84 -27.12 95.78
N GLU A 357 -162.85 -27.21 94.46
CA GLU A 357 -164.08 -27.44 93.69
C GLU A 357 -164.48 -28.93 93.64
N VAL A 358 -163.51 -29.85 93.71
CA VAL A 358 -163.80 -31.29 93.56
C VAL A 358 -164.46 -31.91 94.81
N LEU A 359 -164.21 -31.39 96.01
CA LEU A 359 -164.80 -31.93 97.24
C LEU A 359 -166.26 -31.50 97.49
N VAL A 360 -166.76 -30.46 96.81
CA VAL A 360 -168.15 -29.98 96.99
C VAL A 360 -169.17 -30.79 96.18
N MET A 361 -168.73 -31.54 95.16
CA MET A 361 -169.61 -32.09 94.12
C MET A 361 -169.96 -33.59 94.22
N MET A 362 -169.45 -34.34 95.20
CA MET A 362 -169.74 -35.78 95.30
C MET A 362 -170.22 -36.20 96.70
N SER A 363 -171.54 -36.46 96.81
CA SER A 363 -172.27 -37.30 97.80
C SER A 363 -173.01 -36.65 99.00
N LEU A 364 -174.25 -36.20 98.70
CA LEU A 364 -175.52 -36.50 99.40
C LEU A 364 -175.72 -38.03 99.71
N PRO A 365 -176.74 -38.54 100.46
CA PRO A 365 -177.93 -37.92 101.09
C PRO A 365 -178.33 -38.46 102.52
N SER A 366 -179.50 -37.99 103.01
CA SER A 366 -180.34 -38.47 104.15
C SER A 366 -180.47 -39.99 104.36
N LYS A 367 -180.38 -40.41 105.64
CA LYS A 367 -181.37 -41.13 106.51
C LYS A 367 -180.69 -41.32 107.89
N VAL A 368 -181.23 -41.04 109.08
CA VAL A 368 -182.55 -40.68 109.68
C VAL A 368 -182.37 -39.42 110.52
#